data_AF-A0A9W8ULQ0-F1
#
_entry.id   AF-A0A9W8ULQ0-F1
#
_cell.length_a   1.000
_cell.length_b   1.000
_cell.length_c   1.000
_cell.angle_alpha   90.00
_cell.angle_beta   90.00
_cell.angle_gamma   90.00
#
_symmetry.space_group_name_H-M   'P 1'
#
loop_
_entity.id
_entity.type
_entity.pdbx_description
1 polymer ?
#
loop_
_entity_poly.entity_id
_entity_poly.type
_entity_poly.pdbx_seq_one_letter_code
_entity_poly.pdbx_strand_id
1 'polypeptide(L)'
;MRTATLSAAAVLAGSAMAAECAKGLHIIVGRGTFEPTGLGETGALAKNISNVIPDSSIVAVNYPATLSNPNYDVSEKNGTQDVYDKVTKYHQDCPGHKMAYLGWSQGAQIAVNAFCGGQGGIFGDNAPIPADAVKDVVAIAIFGDPSFNHTAPYTKGTSTADGLFVRNGIGACANFTDKIVSYCDTGDVYCNSGNNSKVHGLYLVKYPEQMEKFVLDGYDKATGNSTGGSNTTTTTTTTAGPTTTAGATSSGSGSATSGASATPTTAGNKNAAAGMSTGLKYAVPAALVAAAQMLL
;
A
#
# COMPACT_ATOMS: atom_id res chain seq x y z
N MET A 1 32.68 -21.97 68.38
CA MET A 1 32.69 -22.19 66.92
C MET A 1 31.33 -21.73 66.39
N ARG A 2 31.28 -20.63 65.63
CA ARG A 2 30.04 -20.11 65.03
C ARG A 2 30.02 -20.54 63.56
N THR A 3 29.13 -21.45 63.22
CA THR A 3 28.88 -21.90 61.85
C THR A 3 28.07 -20.83 61.11
N ALA A 4 28.66 -20.30 60.02
CA ALA A 4 27.97 -19.40 59.10
C ALA A 4 27.44 -20.23 57.92
N THR A 5 26.13 -20.28 57.77
CA THR A 5 25.45 -20.88 56.61
C THR A 5 25.29 -19.83 55.51
N LEU A 6 26.01 -19.99 54.39
CA LEU A 6 25.74 -19.24 53.16
C LEU A 6 24.48 -19.83 52.49
N SER A 7 23.43 -19.02 52.34
CA SER A 7 22.31 -19.34 51.45
C SER A 7 22.63 -18.79 50.06
N ALA A 8 22.72 -19.68 49.06
CA ALA A 8 22.80 -19.30 47.66
C ALA A 8 21.38 -18.97 47.16
N ALA A 9 21.13 -17.70 46.86
CA ALA A 9 19.92 -17.28 46.16
C ALA A 9 20.07 -17.64 44.67
N ALA A 10 19.29 -18.59 44.19
CA ALA A 10 19.16 -18.87 42.76
C ALA A 10 18.38 -17.73 42.10
N VAL A 11 19.06 -16.91 41.30
CA VAL A 11 18.42 -15.92 40.43
C VAL A 11 17.76 -16.70 39.29
N LEU A 12 16.45 -16.88 39.36
CA LEU A 12 15.64 -17.26 38.21
C LEU A 12 15.67 -16.09 37.23
N ALA A 13 16.60 -16.14 36.28
CA ALA A 13 16.53 -15.32 35.09
C ALA A 13 15.24 -15.73 34.35
N GLY A 14 14.20 -14.91 34.47
CA GLY A 14 13.03 -15.02 33.61
C GLY A 14 13.52 -14.95 32.18
N SER A 15 13.27 -16.01 31.41
CA SER A 15 13.43 -16.00 29.98
C SER A 15 12.49 -14.91 29.47
N ALA A 16 13.05 -13.73 29.15
CA ALA A 16 12.36 -12.85 28.22
C ALA A 16 12.04 -13.73 27.02
N MET A 17 10.76 -13.92 26.72
CA MET A 17 10.34 -14.54 25.47
C MET A 17 10.98 -13.67 24.39
N ALA A 18 12.10 -14.14 23.83
CA ALA A 18 12.74 -13.45 22.73
C ALA A 18 11.65 -13.26 21.68
N ALA A 19 11.42 -12.03 21.24
CA ALA A 19 10.51 -11.80 20.13
C ALA A 19 10.97 -12.72 18.99
N GLU A 20 10.11 -13.63 18.54
CA GLU A 20 10.50 -14.56 17.47
C GLU A 20 10.57 -13.74 16.19
N CYS A 21 11.80 -13.34 15.84
CA CYS A 21 12.07 -12.54 14.66
C CYS A 21 11.66 -13.33 13.41
N ALA A 22 10.86 -12.71 12.54
CA ALA A 22 10.47 -13.32 11.29
C ALA A 22 11.73 -13.66 10.47
N LYS A 23 11.86 -14.92 10.04
CA LYS A 23 12.93 -15.30 9.10
C LYS A 23 12.65 -14.76 7.70
N GLY A 24 11.37 -14.62 7.37
CA GLY A 24 10.88 -13.91 6.17
C GLY A 24 10.77 -12.41 6.40
N LEU A 25 9.59 -11.85 6.09
CA LEU A 25 9.26 -10.44 6.23
C LEU A 25 8.34 -10.21 7.44
N HIS A 26 8.61 -9.18 8.24
CA HIS A 26 7.69 -8.71 9.28
C HIS A 26 6.76 -7.62 8.71
N ILE A 27 5.48 -7.94 8.54
CA ILE A 27 4.51 -7.06 7.89
C ILE A 27 3.64 -6.38 8.95
N ILE A 28 3.71 -5.06 9.03
CA ILE A 28 2.87 -4.23 9.90
C ILE A 28 1.70 -3.70 9.06
N VAL A 29 0.47 -3.85 9.56
CA VAL A 29 -0.73 -3.48 8.80
C VAL A 29 -1.57 -2.45 9.57
N GLY A 30 -1.75 -1.27 8.97
CA GLY A 30 -2.68 -0.24 9.44
C GLY A 30 -4.01 -0.33 8.72
N ARG A 31 -5.07 -0.73 9.44
CA ARG A 31 -6.45 -0.70 8.94
C ARG A 31 -6.96 0.73 8.78
N GLY A 32 -7.98 0.93 7.96
CA GLY A 32 -8.73 2.18 7.84
C GLY A 32 -9.80 2.36 8.91
N THR A 33 -10.46 3.52 8.84
CA THR A 33 -11.49 3.92 9.80
C THR A 33 -12.69 2.98 9.80
N PHE A 34 -13.21 2.66 10.98
CA PHE A 34 -14.33 1.75 11.25
C PHE A 34 -14.13 0.29 10.87
N GLU A 35 -12.96 -0.07 10.34
CA GLU A 35 -12.62 -1.47 10.18
C GLU A 35 -12.47 -2.16 11.54
N PRO A 36 -12.93 -3.42 11.69
CA PRO A 36 -12.74 -4.18 12.91
C PRO A 36 -11.27 -4.23 13.33
N THR A 37 -11.01 -4.20 14.64
CA THR A 37 -9.65 -4.35 15.18
C THR A 37 -8.96 -5.58 14.58
N GLY A 38 -7.77 -5.37 14.03
CA GLY A 38 -7.03 -6.38 13.28
C GLY A 38 -6.43 -5.81 12.00
N LEU A 39 -6.29 -6.66 10.99
CA LEU A 39 -5.55 -6.35 9.77
C LEU A 39 -6.32 -5.50 8.75
N GLY A 40 -7.64 -5.35 8.92
CA GLY A 40 -8.50 -4.69 7.93
C GLY A 40 -8.42 -5.30 6.52
N GLU A 41 -8.88 -4.55 5.53
CA GLU A 41 -8.91 -4.91 4.11
C GLU A 41 -7.51 -5.20 3.56
N THR A 42 -6.50 -4.41 3.95
CA THR A 42 -5.09 -4.60 3.55
C THR A 42 -4.48 -5.89 4.11
N GLY A 43 -5.12 -6.54 5.08
CA GLY A 43 -4.73 -7.86 5.57
C GLY A 43 -4.73 -8.95 4.50
N ALA A 44 -5.57 -8.86 3.47
CA ALA A 44 -5.55 -9.82 2.36
C ALA A 44 -4.25 -9.72 1.56
N LEU A 45 -3.79 -8.49 1.26
CA LEU A 45 -2.51 -8.24 0.61
C LEU A 45 -1.34 -8.73 1.46
N ALA A 46 -1.37 -8.46 2.78
CA ALA A 46 -0.35 -8.94 3.72
C ALA A 46 -0.22 -10.48 3.69
N LYS A 47 -1.35 -11.20 3.70
CA LYS A 47 -1.38 -12.66 3.63
C LYS A 47 -0.79 -13.17 2.31
N ASN A 48 -1.14 -12.53 1.19
CA ASN A 48 -0.59 -12.93 -0.11
C ASN A 48 0.92 -12.75 -0.17
N ILE A 49 1.46 -11.62 0.31
CA ILE A 49 2.90 -11.40 0.43
C ILE A 49 3.55 -12.46 1.34
N SER A 50 2.94 -12.79 2.49
CA SER A 50 3.46 -13.82 3.40
C SER A 50 3.44 -15.24 2.83
N ASN A 51 2.59 -15.51 1.83
CA ASN A 51 2.58 -16.79 1.12
C ASN A 51 3.74 -16.88 0.11
N VAL A 52 4.18 -15.73 -0.43
CA VAL A 52 5.33 -15.65 -1.36
C VAL A 52 6.66 -15.61 -0.60
N ILE A 53 6.69 -14.95 0.56
CA ILE A 53 7.85 -14.89 1.45
C ILE A 53 7.59 -15.81 2.65
N PRO A 54 8.05 -17.08 2.64
CA PRO A 54 7.83 -17.99 3.75
C PRO A 54 8.46 -17.49 5.05
N ASP A 55 7.96 -17.98 6.19
CA ASP A 55 8.39 -17.59 7.53
C ASP A 55 8.24 -16.08 7.84
N SER A 56 7.34 -15.41 7.11
CA SER A 56 6.90 -14.04 7.40
C SER A 56 5.95 -14.00 8.59
N SER A 57 5.91 -12.87 9.29
CA SER A 57 4.92 -12.59 10.33
C SER A 57 4.09 -11.36 9.97
N ILE A 58 2.85 -11.31 10.46
CA ILE A 58 1.94 -10.19 10.19
C ILE A 58 1.38 -9.69 11.52
N VAL A 59 1.46 -8.38 11.76
CA VAL A 59 0.90 -7.73 12.94
C VAL A 59 0.03 -6.55 12.55
N ALA A 60 -1.05 -6.32 13.29
CA ALA A 60 -1.90 -5.15 13.14
C ALA A 60 -1.38 -3.99 13.98
N VAL A 61 -1.55 -2.77 13.48
CA VAL A 61 -1.47 -1.55 14.29
C VAL A 61 -2.64 -1.54 15.28
N ASN A 62 -2.34 -1.35 16.55
CA ASN A 62 -3.31 -1.32 17.64
C ASN A 62 -3.71 0.12 17.96
N TYR A 63 -4.78 0.58 17.34
CA TYR A 63 -5.28 1.93 17.49
C TYR A 63 -6.80 2.01 17.27
N PRO A 64 -7.49 3.11 17.62
CA PRO A 64 -8.95 3.16 17.58
C PRO A 64 -9.55 3.02 16.17
N ALA A 65 -8.91 3.58 15.14
CA ALA A 65 -9.45 3.67 13.77
C ALA A 65 -10.87 4.27 13.72
N THR A 66 -11.09 5.43 14.34
CA THR A 66 -12.41 6.08 14.47
C THR A 66 -12.45 7.47 13.86
N LEU A 67 -13.65 7.99 13.57
CA LEU A 67 -13.85 9.40 13.21
C LEU A 67 -14.14 10.30 14.43
N SER A 68 -14.89 9.81 15.42
CA SER A 68 -15.52 10.66 16.44
C SER A 68 -15.53 10.14 17.88
N ASN A 69 -15.31 8.85 18.12
CA ASN A 69 -15.18 8.33 19.48
C ASN A 69 -14.12 7.22 19.60
N PRO A 70 -12.85 7.57 19.89
CA PRO A 70 -12.32 8.94 20.04
C PRO A 70 -12.31 9.72 18.71
N ASN A 71 -12.11 11.04 18.79
CA ASN A 71 -11.96 11.89 17.60
C ASN A 71 -10.86 11.40 16.67
N TYR A 72 -10.99 11.70 15.38
CA TYR A 72 -10.06 11.28 14.34
C TYR A 72 -8.60 11.63 14.67
N ASP A 73 -8.33 12.84 15.15
CA ASP A 73 -6.97 13.27 15.50
C ASP A 73 -6.38 12.44 16.63
N VAL A 74 -7.17 12.11 17.66
CA VAL A 74 -6.75 11.24 18.76
C VAL A 74 -6.51 9.81 18.27
N SER A 75 -7.39 9.31 17.41
CA SER A 75 -7.21 8.00 16.78
C SER A 75 -5.92 7.96 15.96
N GLU A 76 -5.73 8.93 15.07
CA GLU A 76 -4.55 9.07 14.22
C GLU A 76 -3.26 9.18 15.05
N LYS A 77 -3.18 10.06 16.05
CA LYS A 77 -2.00 10.20 16.93
C LYS A 77 -1.64 8.89 17.64
N ASN A 78 -2.64 8.16 18.14
CA ASN A 78 -2.42 6.87 18.78
C ASN A 78 -1.90 5.82 17.78
N GLY A 79 -2.44 5.81 16.55
CA GLY A 79 -1.96 4.93 15.50
C GLY A 79 -0.53 5.25 15.08
N THR A 80 -0.21 6.53 14.91
CA THR A 80 1.13 7.01 14.58
C THR A 80 2.14 6.58 15.65
N GLN A 81 1.80 6.71 16.93
CA GLN A 81 2.66 6.25 18.03
C GLN A 81 2.83 4.73 18.02
N ASP A 82 1.76 3.95 17.80
CA ASP A 82 1.86 2.49 17.78
C ASP A 82 2.68 1.98 16.58
N VAL A 83 2.63 2.65 15.42
CA VAL A 83 3.53 2.38 14.29
C VAL A 83 4.99 2.67 14.66
N TYR A 84 5.25 3.83 15.26
CA TYR A 84 6.57 4.21 15.74
C TYR A 84 7.13 3.16 16.70
N ASP A 85 6.35 2.77 17.70
CA ASP A 85 6.74 1.82 18.74
C ASP A 85 7.02 0.43 18.14
N LYS A 86 6.18 -0.06 17.22
CA LYS A 86 6.41 -1.37 16.59
C LYS A 86 7.67 -1.41 15.76
N VAL A 87 7.89 -0.40 14.92
CA VAL A 87 9.06 -0.35 14.04
C VAL A 87 10.34 -0.25 14.87
N THR A 88 10.38 0.67 15.84
CA THR A 88 11.56 0.87 16.69
C THR A 88 11.83 -0.33 17.59
N LYS A 89 10.79 -0.92 18.19
CA LYS A 89 10.92 -2.12 19.00
C LYS A 89 11.39 -3.32 18.18
N TYR A 90 10.78 -3.57 17.02
CA TYR A 90 11.18 -4.71 16.19
C TYR A 90 12.61 -4.55 15.67
N HIS A 91 13.02 -3.34 15.29
CA HIS A 91 14.40 -3.05 14.92
C HIS A 91 15.41 -3.36 16.06
N GLN A 92 15.06 -3.05 17.31
CA GLN A 92 15.89 -3.33 18.48
C GLN A 92 15.94 -4.82 18.83
N ASP A 93 14.79 -5.48 18.82
CA ASP A 93 14.66 -6.89 19.20
C ASP A 93 15.18 -7.84 18.10
N CYS A 94 15.10 -7.40 16.83
CA CYS A 94 15.39 -8.19 15.63
C CYS A 94 16.33 -7.45 14.66
N PRO A 95 17.58 -7.13 15.07
CA PRO A 95 18.49 -6.33 14.26
C PRO A 95 18.78 -7.00 12.91
N GLY A 96 18.57 -6.26 11.82
CA GLY A 96 18.84 -6.70 10.45
C GLY A 96 17.70 -7.49 9.78
N HIS A 97 16.68 -7.90 10.52
CA HIS A 97 15.46 -8.48 9.95
C HIS A 97 14.65 -7.44 9.20
N LYS A 98 13.90 -7.86 8.17
CA LYS A 98 13.19 -6.93 7.28
C LYS A 98 11.74 -6.71 7.71
N MET A 99 11.30 -5.47 7.55
CA MET A 99 9.94 -5.02 7.83
C MET A 99 9.30 -4.42 6.60
N ALA A 100 7.98 -4.54 6.47
CA ALA A 100 7.18 -3.75 5.54
C ALA A 100 5.96 -3.18 6.25
N TYR A 101 5.47 -2.05 5.75
CA TYR A 101 4.24 -1.43 6.23
C TYR A 101 3.20 -1.41 5.12
N LEU A 102 1.97 -1.85 5.43
CA LEU A 102 0.81 -1.76 4.56
C LEU A 102 -0.29 -0.93 5.22
N GLY A 103 -0.79 0.10 4.55
CA GLY A 103 -1.76 1.04 5.14
C GLY A 103 -2.96 1.33 4.24
N TRP A 104 -4.12 1.50 4.85
CA TRP A 104 -5.35 1.92 4.17
C TRP A 104 -5.98 3.14 4.85
N SER A 105 -6.31 4.20 4.10
CA SER A 105 -7.06 5.35 4.61
C SER A 105 -6.40 5.99 5.84
N GLN A 106 -7.05 6.01 7.00
CA GLN A 106 -6.42 6.45 8.27
C GLN A 106 -5.13 5.67 8.57
N GLY A 107 -5.09 4.36 8.27
CA GLY A 107 -3.90 3.52 8.34
C GLY A 107 -2.77 3.96 7.40
N ALA A 108 -3.07 4.64 6.29
CA ALA A 108 -2.06 5.24 5.44
C ALA A 108 -1.49 6.51 6.08
N GLN A 109 -2.35 7.40 6.61
CA GLN A 109 -1.93 8.66 7.24
C GLN A 109 -1.03 8.42 8.47
N ILE A 110 -1.39 7.46 9.33
CA ILE A 110 -0.56 7.16 10.50
C ILE A 110 0.84 6.66 10.13
N ALA A 111 0.96 6.00 8.97
CA ALA A 111 2.24 5.53 8.46
C ALA A 111 3.13 6.70 8.07
N VAL A 112 2.62 7.62 7.23
CA VAL A 112 3.42 8.78 6.81
C VAL A 112 3.72 9.71 7.97
N ASN A 113 2.84 9.84 8.97
CA ASN A 113 3.16 10.62 10.16
C ASN A 113 4.21 9.94 11.05
N ALA A 114 4.22 8.61 11.16
CA ALA A 114 5.27 7.90 11.88
C ALA A 114 6.62 7.95 11.15
N PHE A 115 6.64 7.67 9.84
CA PHE A 115 7.88 7.58 9.05
C PHE A 115 8.44 8.95 8.66
N CYS A 116 7.58 9.90 8.26
CA CYS A 116 8.00 11.20 7.76
C CYS A 116 8.06 12.28 8.85
N GLY A 117 7.58 11.97 10.07
CA GLY A 117 7.37 12.90 11.18
C GLY A 117 5.96 13.46 11.19
N GLY A 118 5.52 14.05 12.31
CA GLY A 118 4.19 14.65 12.42
C GLY A 118 3.93 15.74 11.37
N GLN A 119 2.65 15.99 11.07
CA GLN A 119 2.22 17.04 10.13
C GLN A 119 2.14 18.43 10.80
N GLY A 120 2.21 18.49 12.13
CA GLY A 120 1.89 19.65 12.93
C GLY A 120 0.39 19.85 13.12
N GLY A 121 0.03 20.90 13.86
CA GLY A 121 -1.37 21.19 14.18
C GLY A 121 -2.03 20.05 14.97
N ILE A 122 -3.22 19.62 14.54
CA ILE A 122 -4.01 18.61 15.28
C ILE A 122 -3.40 17.20 15.23
N PHE A 123 -2.55 16.92 14.24
CA PHE A 123 -1.87 15.63 14.04
C PHE A 123 -0.48 15.57 14.72
N GLY A 124 -0.09 16.65 15.41
CA GLY A 124 1.10 16.70 16.26
C GLY A 124 2.42 16.82 15.49
N ASP A 125 3.49 17.06 16.25
CA ASP A 125 4.86 17.30 15.77
C ASP A 125 5.81 16.15 16.16
N ASN A 126 5.28 14.92 16.20
CA ASN A 126 6.06 13.75 16.61
C ASN A 126 7.32 13.60 15.75
N ALA A 127 8.42 13.21 16.40
CA ALA A 127 9.66 12.90 15.70
C ALA A 127 9.44 11.72 14.73
N PRO A 128 10.04 11.74 13.53
CA PRO A 128 10.01 10.60 12.63
C PRO A 128 10.68 9.39 13.27
N ILE A 129 10.30 8.19 12.83
CA ILE A 129 11.04 6.95 13.11
C ILE A 129 12.53 7.19 12.75
N PRO A 130 13.48 6.84 13.64
CA PRO A 130 14.89 7.06 13.40
C PRO A 130 15.37 6.39 12.11
N ALA A 131 16.24 7.06 11.35
CA ALA A 131 16.75 6.55 10.07
C ALA A 131 17.39 5.15 10.19
N ASP A 132 18.01 4.85 11.33
CA ASP A 132 18.58 3.53 11.61
C ASP A 132 17.52 2.44 11.68
N ALA A 133 16.33 2.71 12.23
CA ALA A 133 15.22 1.76 12.20
C ALA A 133 14.58 1.66 10.80
N VAL A 134 14.52 2.78 10.06
CA VAL A 134 14.01 2.81 8.67
C VAL A 134 14.86 1.96 7.73
N LYS A 135 16.15 1.73 8.01
CA LYS A 135 17.02 0.88 7.17
C LYS A 135 16.49 -0.55 7.02
N ASP A 136 15.79 -1.05 8.04
CA ASP A 136 15.23 -2.39 8.08
C ASP A 136 13.82 -2.46 7.48
N VAL A 137 13.21 -1.29 7.20
CA VAL A 137 11.95 -1.20 6.46
C VAL A 137 12.25 -1.24 4.96
N VAL A 138 11.68 -2.20 4.25
CA VAL A 138 11.93 -2.42 2.82
C VAL A 138 10.87 -1.80 1.92
N ALA A 139 9.65 -1.64 2.44
CA ALA A 139 8.53 -1.06 1.72
C ALA A 139 7.49 -0.45 2.67
N ILE A 140 6.93 0.69 2.29
CA ILE A 140 5.80 1.38 2.90
C ILE A 140 4.78 1.57 1.78
N ALA A 141 3.80 0.66 1.73
CA ALA A 141 2.81 0.61 0.66
C ALA A 141 1.46 1.03 1.22
N ILE A 142 0.94 2.17 0.77
CA ILE A 142 -0.27 2.76 1.32
C ILE A 142 -1.31 3.14 0.25
N PHE A 143 -2.58 3.06 0.64
CA PHE A 143 -3.75 3.37 -0.20
C PHE A 143 -4.60 4.48 0.42
N GLY A 144 -5.06 5.41 -0.41
CA GLY A 144 -6.11 6.36 -0.04
C GLY A 144 -5.73 7.27 1.14
N ASP A 145 -4.47 7.67 1.24
CA ASP A 145 -3.94 8.51 2.31
C ASP A 145 -4.67 9.86 2.40
N PRO A 146 -5.42 10.17 3.48
CA PRO A 146 -6.04 11.49 3.65
C PRO A 146 -5.02 12.64 3.66
N SER A 147 -3.75 12.37 3.97
CA SER A 147 -2.66 13.34 3.94
C SER A 147 -1.88 13.41 2.63
N PHE A 148 -2.38 12.74 1.60
CA PHE A 148 -1.79 12.66 0.27
C PHE A 148 -1.42 14.04 -0.26
N ASN A 149 -0.17 14.17 -0.68
CA ASN A 149 0.38 15.32 -1.37
C ASN A 149 0.71 14.89 -2.81
N HIS A 150 -0.05 15.37 -3.79
CA HIS A 150 0.05 14.92 -5.19
C HIS A 150 1.41 15.20 -5.84
N THR A 151 2.22 16.08 -5.25
CA THR A 151 3.57 16.42 -5.75
C THR A 151 4.67 15.53 -5.15
N ALA A 152 4.36 14.69 -4.16
CA ALA A 152 5.34 13.80 -3.57
C ALA A 152 5.83 12.75 -4.59
N PRO A 153 7.13 12.42 -4.62
CA PRO A 153 7.74 11.60 -5.68
C PRO A 153 7.35 10.11 -5.62
N TYR A 154 6.74 9.69 -4.52
CA TYR A 154 6.29 8.31 -4.26
C TYR A 154 4.79 8.11 -4.55
N THR A 155 4.11 9.12 -5.10
CA THR A 155 2.67 9.00 -5.41
C THR A 155 2.43 8.19 -6.69
N LYS A 156 1.31 7.47 -6.69
CA LYS A 156 0.78 6.69 -7.82
C LYS A 156 -0.74 6.83 -7.89
N GLY A 157 -1.32 6.34 -8.97
CA GLY A 157 -2.75 6.46 -9.26
C GLY A 157 -3.04 7.63 -10.19
N THR A 158 -4.29 8.05 -10.22
CA THR A 158 -4.80 9.06 -11.16
C THR A 158 -5.05 10.43 -10.52
N SER A 159 -4.85 10.58 -9.21
CA SER A 159 -5.07 11.85 -8.52
C SER A 159 -4.08 12.92 -8.99
N THR A 160 -4.60 14.11 -9.30
CA THR A 160 -3.82 15.34 -9.51
C THR A 160 -4.13 16.41 -8.46
N ALA A 161 -4.79 16.03 -7.36
CA ALA A 161 -5.18 16.92 -6.29
C ALA A 161 -4.78 16.34 -4.93
N ASP A 162 -4.74 17.21 -3.94
CA ASP A 162 -4.33 16.88 -2.58
C ASP A 162 -5.47 16.30 -1.73
N GLY A 163 -5.08 15.57 -0.69
CA GLY A 163 -6.01 15.01 0.29
C GLY A 163 -6.55 16.04 1.28
N LEU A 164 -7.58 15.63 2.02
CA LEU A 164 -8.27 16.47 3.01
C LEU A 164 -7.33 17.04 4.08
N PHE A 165 -6.29 16.29 4.42
CA PHE A 165 -5.30 16.62 5.43
C PHE A 165 -3.92 16.70 4.79
N VAL A 166 -3.79 17.32 3.61
CA VAL A 166 -2.52 17.38 2.88
C VAL A 166 -1.35 17.78 3.76
N ARG A 167 -0.28 16.97 3.72
CA ARG A 167 0.95 17.30 4.44
C ARG A 167 1.77 18.34 3.67
N ASN A 168 2.35 19.28 4.40
CA ASN A 168 3.31 20.22 3.83
C ASN A 168 4.68 19.55 3.65
N GLY A 169 5.10 19.34 2.40
CA GLY A 169 6.34 18.65 2.05
C GLY A 169 6.31 17.14 2.38
N ILE A 170 7.47 16.49 2.45
CA ILE A 170 7.57 15.03 2.70
C ILE A 170 8.43 14.68 3.92
N GLY A 171 8.89 15.67 4.70
CA GLY A 171 9.62 15.46 5.95
C GLY A 171 10.82 14.51 5.82
N ALA A 172 11.00 13.63 6.81
CA ALA A 172 12.10 12.67 6.83
C ALA A 172 12.07 11.66 5.66
N CYS A 173 10.89 11.46 5.06
CA CYS A 173 10.71 10.56 3.91
C CYS A 173 11.43 11.02 2.65
N ALA A 174 11.91 12.27 2.60
CA ALA A 174 12.82 12.71 1.54
C ALA A 174 14.06 11.81 1.38
N ASN A 175 14.48 11.13 2.46
CA ASN A 175 15.68 10.28 2.46
C ASN A 175 15.43 8.83 1.99
N PHE A 176 14.18 8.44 1.75
CA PHE A 176 13.81 7.06 1.42
C PHE A 176 12.56 6.98 0.55
N THR A 177 12.43 7.91 -0.38
CA THR A 177 11.28 7.99 -1.30
C THR A 177 11.12 6.72 -2.15
N ASP A 178 12.19 5.97 -2.39
CA ASP A 178 12.17 4.69 -3.11
C ASP A 178 11.53 3.56 -2.32
N LYS A 179 11.35 3.71 -1.00
CA LYS A 179 10.70 2.75 -0.12
C LYS A 179 9.21 3.00 0.06
N ILE A 180 8.66 4.07 -0.51
CA ILE A 180 7.27 4.46 -0.32
C ILE A 180 6.51 4.33 -1.64
N VAL A 181 5.28 3.85 -1.58
CA VAL A 181 4.30 4.04 -2.63
C VAL A 181 2.96 4.44 -2.01
N SER A 182 2.38 5.56 -2.48
CA SER A 182 1.10 6.07 -2.02
C SER A 182 0.13 6.17 -3.18
N TYR A 183 -0.89 5.31 -3.21
CA TYR A 183 -1.90 5.30 -4.28
C TYR A 183 -3.09 6.17 -3.92
N CYS A 184 -3.41 7.11 -4.82
CA CYS A 184 -4.63 7.91 -4.74
C CYS A 184 -5.22 8.12 -6.14
N ASP A 185 -6.53 7.99 -6.26
CA ASP A 185 -7.25 8.19 -7.52
C ASP A 185 -8.13 9.43 -7.54
N THR A 186 -8.29 10.00 -8.73
CA THR A 186 -9.22 11.11 -8.95
C THR A 186 -10.64 10.70 -8.54
N GLY A 187 -11.30 11.56 -7.76
CA GLY A 187 -12.65 11.35 -7.23
C GLY A 187 -12.70 10.72 -5.83
N ASP A 188 -11.57 10.24 -5.28
CA ASP A 188 -11.51 9.75 -3.90
C ASP A 188 -11.85 10.88 -2.90
N VAL A 189 -12.81 10.61 -2.02
CA VAL A 189 -13.32 11.60 -1.05
C VAL A 189 -12.30 12.04 -0.01
N TYR A 190 -11.25 11.26 0.25
CA TYR A 190 -10.29 11.51 1.32
C TYR A 190 -8.91 11.93 0.77
N CYS A 191 -8.32 11.14 -0.13
CA CYS A 191 -6.95 11.41 -0.59
C CYS A 191 -6.88 12.39 -1.78
N ASN A 192 -8.01 12.65 -2.44
CA ASN A 192 -8.10 13.55 -3.60
C ASN A 192 -9.05 14.74 -3.32
N SER A 193 -9.69 14.78 -2.15
CA SER A 193 -10.75 15.75 -1.82
C SER A 193 -11.93 15.74 -2.82
N GLY A 194 -12.20 14.56 -3.40
CA GLY A 194 -13.30 14.31 -4.33
C GLY A 194 -14.63 14.05 -3.62
N ASN A 195 -15.57 13.39 -4.32
CA ASN A 195 -16.94 13.16 -3.85
C ASN A 195 -17.43 11.71 -4.03
N ASN A 196 -16.54 10.77 -4.36
CA ASN A 196 -16.91 9.38 -4.64
C ASN A 196 -16.24 8.37 -3.69
N SER A 197 -16.94 7.99 -2.62
CA SER A 197 -16.46 7.01 -1.63
C SER A 197 -16.21 5.62 -2.24
N LYS A 198 -16.80 5.30 -3.40
CA LYS A 198 -16.51 4.02 -4.08
C LYS A 198 -15.08 3.99 -4.61
N VAL A 199 -14.53 5.11 -5.08
CA VAL A 199 -13.14 5.18 -5.54
C VAL A 199 -12.21 4.80 -4.39
N HIS A 200 -12.49 5.33 -3.19
CA HIS A 200 -11.71 5.00 -1.99
C HIS A 200 -11.72 3.51 -1.66
N GLY A 201 -12.85 2.82 -1.88
CA GLY A 201 -13.01 1.37 -1.63
C GLY A 201 -12.36 0.44 -2.64
N LEU A 202 -11.85 0.92 -3.78
CA LEU A 202 -11.50 0.08 -4.93
C LEU A 202 -10.01 -0.19 -5.12
N TYR A 203 -9.13 0.33 -4.26
CA TYR A 203 -7.69 0.21 -4.49
C TYR A 203 -7.16 -1.24 -4.47
N LEU A 204 -7.68 -2.11 -3.60
CA LEU A 204 -7.31 -3.54 -3.59
C LEU A 204 -7.87 -4.33 -4.79
N VAL A 205 -8.82 -3.77 -5.52
CA VAL A 205 -9.29 -4.34 -6.79
C VAL A 205 -8.41 -3.83 -7.93
N LYS A 206 -8.00 -2.56 -7.88
CA LYS A 206 -7.32 -1.88 -9.00
C LYS A 206 -5.80 -2.05 -9.00
N TYR A 207 -5.19 -2.09 -7.83
CA TYR A 207 -3.73 -2.06 -7.66
C TYR A 207 -3.11 -3.19 -6.80
N PRO A 208 -3.75 -4.35 -6.59
CA PRO A 208 -3.21 -5.32 -5.64
C PRO A 208 -1.87 -5.92 -6.10
N GLU A 209 -1.73 -6.23 -7.39
CA GLU A 209 -0.52 -6.82 -7.95
C GLU A 209 0.66 -5.84 -7.93
N GLN A 210 0.41 -4.56 -8.24
CA GLN A 210 1.43 -3.52 -8.23
C GLN A 210 1.97 -3.29 -6.82
N MET A 211 1.11 -3.38 -5.80
CA MET A 211 1.47 -3.19 -4.41
C MET A 211 2.18 -4.42 -3.83
N GLU A 212 1.71 -5.62 -4.16
CA GLU A 212 2.43 -6.86 -3.85
C GLU A 212 3.83 -6.84 -4.46
N LYS A 213 3.93 -6.53 -5.75
CA LYS A 213 5.23 -6.45 -6.44
C LYS A 213 6.15 -5.42 -5.80
N PHE A 214 5.67 -4.24 -5.46
CA PHE A 214 6.48 -3.21 -4.82
C PHE A 214 7.11 -3.71 -3.51
N VAL A 215 6.35 -4.44 -2.69
CA VAL A 215 6.84 -5.00 -1.44
C VAL A 215 7.85 -6.13 -1.68
N LEU A 216 7.56 -7.04 -2.62
CA LEU A 216 8.46 -8.13 -2.98
C LEU A 216 9.79 -7.61 -3.54
N ASP A 217 9.76 -6.64 -4.46
CA ASP A 217 10.95 -6.00 -5.02
C ASP A 217 11.81 -5.35 -3.93
N GLY A 218 11.17 -4.68 -2.96
CA GLY A 218 11.84 -4.10 -1.80
C GLY A 218 12.54 -5.15 -0.94
N TYR A 219 11.87 -6.27 -0.68
CA TYR A 219 12.43 -7.39 0.09
C TYR A 219 13.60 -8.05 -0.64
N ASP A 220 13.46 -8.33 -1.94
CA ASP A 220 14.50 -8.93 -2.78
C ASP A 220 15.73 -8.04 -2.85
N LYS A 221 15.55 -6.73 -3.09
CA LYS A 221 16.64 -5.74 -3.08
C LYS A 221 17.39 -5.73 -1.76
N ALA A 222 16.68 -5.89 -0.64
CA ALA A 222 17.26 -5.82 0.70
C ALA A 222 17.94 -7.11 1.17
N THR A 223 17.60 -8.26 0.58
CA THR A 223 18.08 -9.59 1.00
C THR A 223 19.00 -10.24 -0.02
N GLY A 224 19.06 -9.73 -1.26
CA GLY A 224 19.74 -10.38 -2.37
C GLY A 224 19.02 -11.65 -2.86
N ASN A 225 17.79 -11.88 -2.39
CA ASN A 225 16.95 -12.99 -2.84
C ASN A 225 16.21 -12.62 -4.13
N SER A 226 15.61 -13.65 -4.75
CA SER A 226 14.63 -13.48 -5.82
C SER A 226 13.38 -14.24 -5.43
N THR A 227 12.43 -13.55 -4.79
CA THR A 227 11.12 -14.08 -4.41
C THR A 227 10.24 -14.16 -5.66
N GLY A 228 10.60 -15.10 -6.54
CA GLY A 228 9.80 -15.48 -7.70
C GLY A 228 9.81 -14.45 -8.83
N GLY A 229 10.77 -14.59 -9.74
CA GLY A 229 10.61 -14.08 -11.09
C GLY A 229 9.31 -14.64 -11.69
N SER A 230 8.30 -13.79 -11.84
CA SER A 230 7.08 -14.19 -12.52
C SER A 230 7.44 -14.58 -13.94
N ASN A 231 7.20 -15.85 -14.23
CA ASN A 231 7.37 -16.52 -15.49
C ASN A 231 6.54 -15.79 -16.57
N THR A 232 7.13 -14.78 -17.19
CA THR A 232 6.63 -14.27 -18.47
C THR A 232 7.03 -15.32 -19.50
N THR A 233 6.19 -16.33 -19.65
CA THR A 233 6.19 -17.18 -20.83
C THR A 233 5.78 -16.30 -22.01
N THR A 234 6.76 -15.60 -22.59
CA THR A 234 6.64 -15.06 -23.93
C THR A 234 6.60 -16.26 -24.86
N THR A 235 5.40 -16.74 -25.16
CA THR A 235 5.19 -17.64 -26.28
C THR A 235 5.56 -16.88 -27.54
N THR A 236 6.81 -17.05 -27.98
CA THR A 236 7.30 -16.59 -29.27
C THR A 236 6.62 -17.44 -30.34
N THR A 237 5.43 -17.04 -30.77
CA THR A 237 4.78 -17.64 -31.94
C THR A 237 5.51 -17.13 -33.18
N THR A 238 6.57 -17.84 -33.57
CA THR A 238 7.21 -17.73 -34.89
C THR A 238 6.23 -18.24 -35.95
N THR A 239 5.39 -17.34 -36.49
CA THR A 239 4.67 -17.63 -37.72
C THR A 239 5.52 -17.16 -38.90
N ALA A 240 6.18 -18.12 -39.53
CA ALA A 240 6.85 -17.94 -40.82
C ALA A 240 5.79 -17.62 -41.90
N GLY A 241 5.91 -16.46 -42.54
CA GLY A 241 5.18 -16.11 -43.76
C GLY A 241 6.11 -16.24 -44.98
N PRO A 242 5.66 -16.83 -46.11
CA PRO A 242 6.51 -17.04 -47.26
C PRO A 242 6.67 -15.75 -48.09
N THR A 243 7.85 -15.65 -48.67
CA THR A 243 8.31 -14.64 -49.62
C THR A 243 7.59 -14.77 -50.97
N THR A 244 7.08 -13.65 -51.52
CA THR A 244 7.06 -13.43 -52.98
C THR A 244 7.22 -11.95 -53.32
N THR A 245 8.07 -11.74 -54.32
CA THR A 245 8.59 -10.48 -54.85
C THR A 245 7.70 -9.89 -55.95
N ALA A 246 7.82 -8.57 -56.14
CA ALA A 246 7.74 -7.81 -57.40
C ALA A 246 6.52 -6.89 -57.63
N GLY A 247 6.83 -5.65 -58.05
CA GLY A 247 5.92 -4.81 -58.84
C GLY A 247 5.90 -3.33 -58.43
N ALA A 248 6.84 -2.54 -58.94
CA ALA A 248 6.81 -1.07 -58.87
C ALA A 248 5.95 -0.48 -60.00
N THR A 249 5.19 0.60 -59.75
CA THR A 249 5.06 1.79 -60.64
C THR A 249 4.18 2.92 -60.07
N SER A 250 4.81 4.11 -59.96
CA SER A 250 4.37 5.49 -60.27
C SER A 250 2.95 6.05 -59.98
N SER A 251 2.96 7.14 -59.20
CA SER A 251 2.47 8.50 -59.49
C SER A 251 1.03 8.78 -59.97
N GLY A 252 0.34 9.67 -59.26
CA GLY A 252 -0.81 10.42 -59.79
C GLY A 252 -1.51 11.30 -58.75
N SER A 253 -1.27 12.61 -58.82
CA SER A 253 -1.94 13.68 -58.07
C SER A 253 -3.32 14.00 -58.68
N GLY A 254 -4.31 14.36 -57.86
CA GLY A 254 -5.63 14.78 -58.35
C GLY A 254 -6.57 15.30 -57.27
N SER A 255 -6.95 16.57 -57.42
CA SER A 255 -7.68 17.45 -56.48
C SER A 255 -9.20 17.20 -56.38
N ALA A 256 -9.72 17.56 -55.20
CA ALA A 256 -11.00 18.22 -54.88
C ALA A 256 -12.32 17.84 -55.59
N THR A 257 -13.38 17.54 -54.82
CA THR A 257 -14.58 18.41 -54.74
C THR A 257 -15.59 17.97 -53.66
N SER A 258 -16.28 19.00 -53.19
CA SER A 258 -17.42 19.16 -52.26
C SER A 258 -18.63 18.24 -52.43
N GLY A 259 -19.36 17.99 -51.32
CA GLY A 259 -20.75 17.53 -51.35
C GLY A 259 -21.34 17.34 -49.95
N ALA A 260 -22.42 18.05 -49.65
CA ALA A 260 -22.97 18.29 -48.32
C ALA A 260 -23.92 17.18 -47.78
N SER A 261 -24.00 17.14 -46.45
CA SER A 261 -25.18 17.06 -45.56
C SER A 261 -26.32 16.07 -45.84
N ALA A 262 -26.58 15.22 -44.83
CA ALA A 262 -27.87 15.06 -44.11
C ALA A 262 -28.21 13.59 -43.77
N THR A 263 -28.36 13.38 -42.45
CA THR A 263 -29.10 12.36 -41.67
C THR A 263 -30.49 12.03 -42.27
N PRO A 264 -31.26 11.01 -41.80
CA PRO A 264 -31.08 10.13 -40.64
C PRO A 264 -31.34 8.63 -40.91
N THR A 265 -31.13 7.75 -39.93
CA THR A 265 -32.12 6.77 -39.43
C THR A 265 -31.49 5.85 -38.37
N THR A 266 -32.32 5.59 -37.36
CA THR A 266 -32.19 4.84 -36.12
C THR A 266 -31.93 3.33 -36.28
N ALA A 267 -31.40 2.77 -35.20
CA ALA A 267 -31.59 1.40 -34.68
C ALA A 267 -30.55 0.34 -35.06
N GLY A 268 -30.05 -0.34 -34.03
CA GLY A 268 -29.55 -1.70 -34.14
C GLY A 268 -28.34 -1.97 -33.27
N ASN A 269 -28.61 -2.50 -32.07
CA ASN A 269 -27.73 -3.33 -31.24
C ASN A 269 -26.45 -3.83 -31.92
N LYS A 270 -25.33 -3.78 -31.17
CA LYS A 270 -24.45 -4.94 -30.96
C LYS A 270 -23.38 -4.66 -29.91
N ASN A 271 -23.26 -5.64 -29.02
CA ASN A 271 -22.01 -6.21 -28.52
C ASN A 271 -21.18 -5.38 -27.53
N ALA A 272 -20.53 -5.97 -26.53
CA ALA A 272 -20.55 -7.33 -26.05
C ALA A 272 -20.05 -7.29 -24.60
N ALA A 273 -20.70 -8.09 -23.76
CA ALA A 273 -20.05 -8.61 -22.57
C ALA A 273 -18.93 -9.56 -23.04
N ALA A 274 -17.70 -9.19 -22.72
CA ALA A 274 -16.54 -10.08 -22.67
C ALA A 274 -15.59 -9.38 -21.68
N GLY A 275 -15.48 -9.81 -20.44
CA GLY A 275 -14.93 -11.10 -20.08
C GLY A 275 -13.58 -10.82 -19.44
N MET A 276 -13.60 -10.36 -18.18
CA MET A 276 -12.39 -10.33 -17.35
C MET A 276 -12.52 -11.45 -16.35
N SER A 277 -11.91 -12.58 -16.71
CA SER A 277 -11.46 -13.59 -15.77
C SER A 277 -10.35 -12.95 -14.93
N THR A 278 -10.70 -12.21 -13.89
CA THR A 278 -9.76 -11.80 -12.85
C THR A 278 -9.59 -12.94 -11.87
N GLY A 279 -8.33 -13.37 -11.71
CA GLY A 279 -7.93 -14.33 -10.69
C GLY A 279 -8.42 -13.86 -9.32
N LEU A 280 -9.17 -14.74 -8.67
CA LEU A 280 -9.81 -14.59 -7.37
C LEU A 280 -8.79 -14.56 -6.22
N LYS A 281 -7.76 -13.69 -6.29
CA LYS A 281 -6.71 -13.57 -5.25
C LYS A 281 -6.99 -12.50 -4.20
N TYR A 282 -7.85 -11.54 -4.52
CA TYR A 282 -8.21 -10.41 -3.65
C TYR A 282 -9.73 -10.25 -3.62
N ALA A 283 -10.45 -11.34 -3.36
CA ALA A 283 -11.87 -11.26 -3.07
C ALA A 283 -12.05 -10.46 -1.77
N VAL A 284 -12.21 -9.14 -1.91
CA VAL A 284 -12.77 -8.28 -0.87
C VAL A 284 -14.15 -8.87 -0.59
N PRO A 285 -14.45 -9.35 0.62
CA PRO A 285 -15.80 -9.72 0.97
C PRO A 285 -16.69 -8.51 0.65
N ALA A 286 -17.79 -8.73 -0.08
CA ALA A 286 -18.75 -7.68 -0.42
C ALA A 286 -19.53 -7.12 0.80
N ALA A 287 -18.91 -7.08 1.98
CA ALA A 287 -19.40 -6.53 3.23
C ALA A 287 -18.28 -5.65 3.80
N LEU A 288 -18.08 -4.41 3.33
CA LEU A 288 -18.81 -3.26 3.86
C LEU A 288 -19.14 -2.24 2.76
N VAL A 289 -20.28 -2.45 2.10
CA VAL A 289 -21.10 -1.32 1.69
C VAL A 289 -21.76 -0.77 2.97
N ALA A 290 -21.43 0.47 3.32
CA ALA A 290 -22.04 1.30 4.36
C ALA A 290 -21.75 0.97 5.85
N ALA A 291 -20.94 1.85 6.45
CA ALA A 291 -21.29 2.52 7.70
C ALA A 291 -20.74 3.95 7.60
N ALA A 292 -21.51 5.03 7.45
CA ALA A 292 -22.93 5.24 7.25
C ALA A 292 -23.05 6.59 6.51
N GLN A 293 -24.03 6.74 5.63
CA GLN A 293 -24.60 8.08 5.43
C GLN A 293 -25.28 8.49 6.75
N MET A 294 -25.14 9.79 7.09
CA MET A 294 -25.82 10.53 8.17
C MET A 294 -25.16 10.52 9.55
N LEU A 295 -24.42 11.59 9.89
CA LEU A 295 -24.95 12.74 10.63
C LEU A 295 -23.89 13.85 10.70
N LEU A 296 -24.24 14.99 10.07
CA LEU A 296 -23.49 16.25 9.86
C LEU A 296 -22.49 16.24 8.70
#